data_AF-A0A932CE39-F1
#
_entry.id   AF-A0A932CE39-F1
#
_cell.length_a   1.000
_cell.length_b   1.000
_cell.length_c   1.000
_cell.angle_alpha   90.00
_cell.angle_beta   90.00
_cell.angle_gamma   90.00
#
_symmetry.space_group_name_H-M   'P 1'
#
loop_
_entity.id
_entity.type
_entity.pdbx_description
1 polymer ?
#
loop_
_entity_poly.entity_id
_entity_poly.type
_entity_poly.pdbx_seq_one_letter_code
_entity_poly.pdbx_strand_id
1 'polypeptide(L)' 'MIEETQQTHLNSNNHNNNGYTAEDIQVLGGREAVRRRPGMYIGSTDQRGLHHMAYEIV' A
#
# COMPACT_ATOMS: atom_id res chain seq x y z
N MET A 1 25.38 -22.93 42.83
CA MET A 1 25.41 -21.47 43.03
C MET A 1 26.87 -21.07 42.91
N ILE A 2 27.39 -20.44 41.86
CA ILE A 2 26.84 -19.52 40.86
C ILE A 2 27.86 -19.48 39.68
N GLU A 3 27.33 -19.28 38.45
CA GLU A 3 27.92 -18.67 37.24
C GLU A 3 29.27 -19.12 36.67
N GLU A 4 29.25 -19.67 35.44
CA GLU A 4 29.81 -19.02 34.23
C GLU A 4 29.88 -20.01 33.05
N THR A 5 28.75 -20.24 32.37
CA THR A 5 28.79 -20.69 30.97
C THR A 5 28.74 -19.45 30.10
N GLN A 6 29.92 -19.05 29.59
CA GLN A 6 30.09 -17.93 28.70
C GLN A 6 29.34 -18.14 27.37
N GLN A 7 28.26 -17.37 27.23
CA GLN A 7 27.83 -16.61 26.05
C GLN A 7 27.84 -17.33 24.69
N THR A 8 26.67 -17.82 24.29
CA THR A 8 26.34 -18.05 22.89
C THR A 8 26.16 -16.71 22.18
N HIS A 9 27.09 -16.37 21.27
CA HIS A 9 26.93 -15.26 20.33
C HIS A 9 25.73 -15.54 19.40
N LEU A 10 24.64 -14.81 19.58
CA LEU A 10 23.52 -14.75 18.64
C LEU A 10 23.87 -13.74 17.53
N ASN A 11 24.08 -14.24 16.32
CA ASN A 11 24.22 -13.43 15.11
C ASN A 11 22.87 -12.74 14.84
N SER A 12 22.82 -11.43 15.07
CA SER A 12 21.62 -10.63 14.86
C SER A 12 21.42 -10.44 13.35
N ASN A 13 20.50 -11.20 12.77
CA ASN A 13 20.08 -11.03 11.39
C ASN A 13 19.53 -9.61 11.22
N ASN A 14 20.27 -8.77 10.46
CA ASN A 14 19.85 -7.44 10.03
C ASN A 14 18.46 -7.51 9.39
N HIS A 15 17.43 -7.31 10.21
CA HIS A 15 16.12 -6.92 9.73
C HIS A 15 16.30 -5.48 9.28
N ASN A 16 16.53 -5.32 7.98
CA ASN A 16 16.38 -4.04 7.31
C ASN A 16 14.94 -3.59 7.58
N ASN A 17 14.79 -2.80 8.64
CA ASN A 17 13.59 -2.03 8.94
C ASN A 17 13.48 -0.98 7.83
N ASN A 18 13.15 -1.40 6.61
CA ASN A 18 12.62 -0.54 5.57
C ASN A 18 11.26 -0.12 6.09
N GLY A 19 11.30 0.91 6.93
CA GLY A 19 10.24 1.31 7.83
C GLY A 19 9.03 1.72 7.02
N TYR A 20 8.05 0.81 6.98
CA TYR A 20 6.68 1.19 6.70
C TYR A 20 6.15 1.89 7.94
N THR A 21 6.06 3.21 7.86
CA THR A 21 5.63 4.10 8.92
C THR A 21 4.26 4.67 8.60
N ALA A 22 3.64 5.37 9.56
CA ALA A 22 2.37 6.06 9.31
C ALA A 22 2.48 7.13 8.22
N GLU A 23 3.68 7.65 7.95
CA GLU A 23 3.95 8.64 6.90
C GLU A 23 3.79 8.06 5.49
N ASP A 24 3.92 6.74 5.32
CA ASP A 24 3.73 6.06 4.04
C ASP A 24 2.24 5.91 3.67
N ILE A 25 1.33 6.18 4.61
CA ILE A 25 -0.12 6.09 4.39
C ILE A 25 -0.61 7.40 3.78
N GLN A 26 -0.93 7.36 2.49
CA GLN A 26 -1.50 8.50 1.79
C GLN A 26 -3.02 8.44 1.73
N VAL A 27 -3.67 9.49 2.21
CA VAL A 27 -5.12 9.70 2.04
C VAL A 27 -5.34 10.52 0.77
N LEU A 28 -6.03 9.94 -0.22
CA LEU A 28 -6.41 10.63 -1.45
C LEU A 28 -7.78 11.28 -1.28
N GLY A 29 -7.80 12.62 -1.26
CA GLY A 29 -9.02 13.41 -1.07
C GLY A 29 -9.82 13.62 -2.35
N GLY A 30 -11.14 13.81 -2.18
CA GLY A 30 -12.05 14.25 -3.24
C GLY A 30 -12.00 13.38 -4.51
N ARG A 31 -11.82 14.02 -5.67
CA ARG A 31 -11.78 13.33 -6.98
C ARG A 31 -10.41 12.75 -7.32
N GLU A 32 -9.41 12.91 -6.45
CA GLU A 32 -8.07 12.38 -6.71
C GLU A 32 -8.04 10.85 -6.65
N ALA A 33 -8.74 10.25 -5.68
CA ALA A 33 -8.87 8.79 -5.57
C ALA A 33 -9.47 8.18 -6.86
N VAL A 34 -10.50 8.83 -7.40
CA VAL A 34 -11.17 8.44 -8.64
C VAL A 34 -10.23 8.49 -9.83
N ARG A 35 -9.43 9.55 -9.95
CA ARG A 35 -8.44 9.70 -11.03
C ARG A 35 -7.28 8.73 -10.90
N ARG A 36 -6.85 8.42 -9.68
CA ARG A 36 -5.73 7.49 -9.42
C ARG A 36 -6.10 6.04 -9.72
N ARG A 37 -7.34 5.63 -9.42
CA ARG A 37 -7.84 4.27 -9.63
C ARG A 37 -9.21 4.27 -10.33
N PRO A 38 -9.27 4.70 -11.60
CA PRO A 38 -10.54 4.87 -12.31
C PRO A 38 -11.30 3.56 -12.49
N GLY A 39 -10.61 2.43 -12.69
CA GLY A 39 -11.26 1.13 -12.86
C GLY A 39 -12.15 0.70 -11.68
N MET A 40 -11.90 1.21 -10.47
CA MET A 40 -12.78 0.97 -9.33
C MET A 40 -14.17 1.63 -9.49
N TYR A 41 -14.25 2.74 -10.21
CA TYR A 41 -15.45 3.56 -10.35
C TYR A 41 -16.18 3.36 -11.68
N ILE A 42 -15.45 3.05 -12.76
CA ILE A 42 -16.01 2.84 -14.10
C ILE A 42 -15.80 1.41 -14.63
N GLY A 43 -15.38 0.48 -13.75
CA GLY A 43 -15.13 -0.94 -14.05
C GLY A 43 -13.82 -1.20 -14.82
N SER A 44 -13.52 -0.41 -15.84
CA SER A 44 -12.33 -0.55 -16.68
C SER A 44 -11.88 0.79 -17.25
N THR A 45 -10.65 0.87 -17.76
CA THR A 45 -10.15 2.02 -18.55
C THR A 45 -10.11 1.72 -20.05
N ASP A 46 -10.89 0.72 -20.49
CA ASP A 46 -11.05 0.33 -21.90
C ASP A 46 -12.32 0.97 -22.51
N GLN A 47 -12.71 0.54 -23.71
CA GLN A 47 -13.90 1.05 -24.39
C GLN A 47 -15.21 0.88 -23.57
N ARG A 48 -15.30 -0.13 -22.70
CA ARG A 48 -16.48 -0.33 -21.84
C ARG A 48 -16.56 0.77 -20.78
N GLY A 49 -15.43 1.12 -20.17
CA GLY A 49 -15.34 2.23 -19.22
C GLY A 49 -15.67 3.58 -19.88
N LEU A 50 -15.29 3.77 -21.14
CA LEU A 50 -15.67 4.95 -21.92
C LEU A 50 -17.19 5.05 -22.11
N HIS A 51 -17.85 3.98 -22.53
CA HIS A 51 -19.31 3.97 -22.66
C HIS A 51 -20.01 4.17 -21.31
N HIS A 52 -19.46 3.63 -20.22
CA HIS A 52 -19.96 3.86 -18.88
C HIS A 52 -19.97 5.34 -18.53
N MET A 53 -18.90 6.08 -18.83
CA MET A 53 -18.88 7.54 -18.62
C MET A 53 -19.95 8.28 -19.43
N ALA A 54 -20.25 7.84 -20.64
CA ALA A 54 -21.29 8.44 -21.46
C ALA A 54 -22.70 8.17 -20.89
N TYR A 55 -22.96 6.94 -20.44
CA TYR A 55 -24.24 6.57 -19.82
C TYR A 55 -24.50 7.33 -18.51
N GLU A 56 -23.48 7.60 -17.72
CA GLU A 56 -23.65 8.35 -16.47
C GLU A 56 -23.97 9.84 -16.68
N ILE A 57 -23.71 10.38 -17.88
CA ILE A 57 -23.97 11.79 -18.21
C ILE A 57 -25.33 12.00 -18.88
N VAL A 58 -25.79 11.00 -19.64
CA VAL A 58 -27.06 11.03 -20.40
C VAL A 58 -28.22 10.65 -19.50
#